data_AF-A0A3R7HCM6-F1
#
_entry.id   AF-A0A3R7HCM6-F1
#
_cell.length_a   1.000
_cell.length_b   1.000
_cell.length_c   1.000
_cell.angle_alpha   90.00
_cell.angle_beta   90.00
_cell.angle_gamma   90.00
#
_symmetry.space_group_name_H-M   'P 1'
#
loop_
_entity.id
_entity.type
_entity.pdbx_description
1 polymer ?
#
loop_
_entity_poly.entity_id
_entity_poly.type
_entity_poly.pdbx_seq_one_letter_code
_entity_poly.pdbx_strand_id
1 'polypeptide(L)'
;MRSLRYGELPWYRRGNCGDGWGSHDLADVDLLVDSLARSPEVMESEVESLSYLSETALAGGNVGGGPPVTAPSGLYPKPYLSGEISDASDEAKTSSSSASDDSSTGSLEADASSSAMDAVDALTWFTFLGRFVGQALLDERLLNLPFSRPFLRALRGEKMVGAGVSAEDSLAFVEELDPAIANSLRYLYDLSVKYAFKKESDGDAESEDVAAWANEVDSLCLSFTMVGADDIPLEAGGEDISVAIQTLQRYVNLNLEFLLDRTIKCQVQAFKHGFVQICGGGSEDHRLFQAFGVRELESLLCDRGAGSTMWDRDGVDLREHMVCDHGYTADSRAIENLVSILCELTVDEQRLFVRFVTGANRLPLGGLRNLEPKLTVVRKLTESNDANSTDENDAVLPSASTCTNYLKLPDYSTRDVMKQKLLYCINEGQCSFHLS
;
A
#
# COMPACT_ATOMS: atom_id res chain seq x y z
N MET A 1 52.01 8.28 8.69
CA MET A 1 50.65 8.50 8.16
C MET A 1 50.12 7.16 7.68
N ARG A 2 49.36 6.48 8.55
CA ARG A 2 48.88 5.11 8.35
C ARG A 2 47.49 5.14 7.71
N SER A 3 47.39 4.47 6.56
CA SER A 3 46.14 4.07 5.91
C SER A 3 45.55 2.90 6.72
N LEU A 4 44.30 3.04 7.17
CA LEU A 4 43.50 1.94 7.71
C LEU A 4 42.45 1.57 6.67
N ARG A 5 42.64 0.38 6.10
CA ARG A 5 41.65 -0.35 5.30
C ARG A 5 40.59 -0.89 6.25
N TYR A 6 39.33 -0.62 5.98
CA TYR A 6 38.24 -1.35 6.64
C TYR A 6 38.12 -2.72 5.98
N GLY A 7 38.24 -3.76 6.81
CA GLY A 7 38.15 -5.15 6.42
C GLY A 7 36.71 -5.54 6.09
N GLU A 8 36.58 -6.29 5.00
CA GLU A 8 35.39 -7.05 4.65
C GLU A 8 35.10 -8.09 5.74
N LEU A 9 33.83 -8.19 6.16
CA LEU A 9 33.36 -9.19 7.12
C LEU A 9 33.29 -10.57 6.41
N PRO A 10 33.76 -11.68 7.01
CA PRO A 10 34.15 -12.89 6.26
C PRO A 10 33.01 -13.85 5.87
N TRP A 11 31.75 -13.56 6.20
CA TRP A 11 30.62 -14.50 6.03
C TRP A 11 29.74 -14.21 4.81
N TYR A 12 29.98 -13.11 4.09
CA TYR A 12 29.18 -12.73 2.92
C TYR A 12 29.79 -13.28 1.62
N ARG A 13 29.43 -14.51 1.26
CA ARG A 13 29.71 -15.04 -0.09
C ARG A 13 28.73 -14.40 -1.07
N ARG A 14 29.28 -13.67 -2.04
CA ARG A 14 28.56 -12.98 -3.13
C ARG A 14 27.72 -14.02 -3.92
N GLY A 15 26.43 -14.11 -3.61
CA GLY A 15 25.47 -14.95 -4.33
C GLY A 15 25.21 -14.36 -5.71
N ASN A 16 25.82 -14.97 -6.72
CA ASN A 16 25.60 -14.70 -8.13
C ASN A 16 24.20 -15.24 -8.48
N CYS A 17 23.25 -14.38 -8.87
CA CYS A 17 21.98 -14.83 -9.45
C CYS A 17 22.30 -15.45 -10.81
N GLY A 18 22.52 -16.77 -10.82
CA GLY A 18 22.80 -17.53 -12.02
C GLY A 18 21.50 -17.85 -12.78
N ASP A 19 21.53 -17.60 -14.08
CA ASP A 19 20.53 -18.00 -15.05
C ASP A 19 20.30 -19.52 -15.01
N GLY A 20 19.05 -19.93 -14.79
CA GLY A 20 18.64 -21.33 -14.77
C GLY A 20 17.13 -21.47 -14.73
N TRP A 21 16.46 -21.01 -15.79
CA TRP A 21 15.00 -21.06 -15.90
C TRP A 21 14.53 -22.46 -16.34
N GLY A 22 13.80 -23.16 -15.46
CA GLY A 22 13.04 -24.36 -15.78
C GLY A 22 11.73 -24.00 -16.48
N SER A 23 11.54 -24.52 -17.69
CA SER A 23 10.58 -24.04 -18.71
C SER A 23 9.14 -24.56 -18.60
N HIS A 24 8.55 -24.72 -17.40
CA HIS A 24 7.18 -25.28 -17.32
C HIS A 24 6.10 -24.32 -16.78
N ASP A 25 6.40 -23.37 -15.88
CA ASP A 25 5.38 -22.47 -15.30
C ASP A 25 5.48 -20.99 -15.75
N LEU A 26 6.49 -20.66 -16.57
CA LEU A 26 6.55 -19.40 -17.32
C LEU A 26 5.41 -19.26 -18.33
N ALA A 27 4.83 -20.39 -18.76
CA ALA A 27 3.85 -20.43 -19.84
C ALA A 27 2.54 -19.72 -19.48
N ASP A 28 2.06 -19.82 -18.24
CA ASP A 28 0.77 -19.20 -17.85
C ASP A 28 0.88 -17.68 -17.66
N VAL A 29 2.04 -17.20 -17.18
CA VAL A 29 2.32 -15.75 -17.07
C VAL A 29 2.67 -15.16 -18.43
N ASP A 30 3.40 -15.88 -19.28
CA ASP A 30 3.67 -15.45 -20.66
C ASP A 30 2.39 -15.47 -21.51
N LEU A 31 1.44 -16.37 -21.22
CA LEU A 31 0.09 -16.36 -21.81
C LEU A 31 -0.71 -15.12 -21.38
N LEU A 32 -0.60 -14.68 -20.12
CA LEU A 32 -1.17 -13.41 -19.65
C LEU A 32 -0.49 -12.19 -20.29
N VAL A 33 0.82 -12.26 -20.56
CA VAL A 33 1.58 -11.21 -21.27
C VAL A 33 1.19 -11.15 -22.75
N ASP A 34 1.03 -12.30 -23.41
CA ASP A 34 0.55 -12.41 -24.79
C ASP A 34 -0.92 -12.03 -24.93
N SER A 35 -1.73 -12.19 -23.88
CA SER A 35 -3.13 -11.73 -23.85
C SER A 35 -3.23 -10.23 -23.64
N LEU A 36 -2.38 -9.63 -22.80
CA LEU A 36 -2.23 -8.16 -22.65
C LEU A 36 -1.80 -7.48 -23.96
N ALA A 37 -1.00 -8.15 -24.80
CA ALA A 37 -0.58 -7.65 -26.10
C ALA A 37 -1.69 -7.70 -27.19
N ARG A 38 -2.81 -8.37 -26.94
CA ARG A 38 -3.94 -8.49 -27.87
C ARG A 38 -5.09 -7.61 -27.35
N SER A 39 -5.61 -6.77 -28.23
CA SER A 39 -6.74 -5.82 -28.09
C SER A 39 -7.75 -6.04 -26.93
N PRO A 40 -8.37 -4.96 -26.40
CA PRO A 40 -8.94 -4.87 -25.05
C PRO A 40 -10.22 -5.69 -24.77
N GLU A 41 -10.70 -6.52 -25.69
CA GLU A 41 -11.97 -7.26 -25.53
C GLU A 41 -11.84 -8.53 -24.66
N VAL A 42 -10.62 -9.03 -24.39
CA VAL A 42 -10.42 -10.32 -23.68
C VAL A 42 -10.47 -10.18 -22.14
N MET A 43 -10.25 -8.97 -21.62
CA MET A 43 -10.13 -8.71 -20.17
C MET A 43 -11.46 -8.74 -19.39
N GLU A 44 -12.61 -8.63 -20.05
CA GLU A 44 -13.91 -8.57 -19.35
C GLU A 44 -14.37 -9.96 -18.86
N SER A 45 -14.06 -11.03 -19.59
CA SER A 45 -14.54 -12.37 -19.25
C SER A 45 -13.77 -13.06 -18.11
N GLU A 46 -12.49 -12.75 -17.92
CA GLU A 46 -11.66 -13.40 -16.90
C GLU A 46 -11.77 -12.69 -15.53
N VAL A 47 -12.13 -11.40 -15.52
CA VAL A 47 -12.44 -10.64 -14.30
C VAL A 47 -13.79 -11.08 -13.71
N GLU A 48 -14.76 -11.52 -14.52
CA GLU A 48 -16.02 -12.13 -14.05
C GLU A 48 -15.81 -13.50 -13.38
N SER A 49 -14.79 -14.27 -13.77
CA SER A 49 -14.45 -15.52 -13.07
C SER A 49 -13.82 -15.30 -11.69
N LEU A 50 -13.16 -14.16 -11.47
CA LEU A 50 -12.57 -13.81 -10.17
C LEU A 50 -13.62 -13.29 -9.16
N SER A 51 -14.68 -12.63 -9.63
CA SER A 51 -15.80 -12.23 -8.76
C SER A 51 -16.58 -13.44 -8.26
N TYR A 52 -16.78 -14.46 -9.11
CA TYR A 52 -17.49 -15.69 -8.76
C TYR A 52 -16.79 -16.52 -7.66
N LEU A 53 -15.45 -16.49 -7.60
CA LEU A 53 -14.67 -17.17 -6.55
C LEU A 53 -14.75 -16.45 -5.19
N SER A 54 -14.96 -15.13 -5.19
CA SER A 54 -15.10 -14.33 -3.97
C SER A 54 -16.48 -14.48 -3.30
N GLU A 55 -17.54 -14.74 -4.07
CA GLU A 55 -18.90 -14.89 -3.54
C GLU A 55 -19.09 -16.16 -2.73
N THR A 56 -18.40 -17.26 -3.09
CA THR A 56 -18.45 -18.51 -2.30
C THR A 56 -17.83 -18.40 -0.91
N ALA A 57 -16.97 -17.39 -0.66
CA ALA A 57 -16.36 -17.16 0.65
C ALA A 57 -17.25 -16.31 1.59
N LEU A 58 -18.23 -15.58 1.06
CA LEU A 58 -19.05 -14.62 1.81
C LEU A 58 -20.42 -15.18 2.26
N ALA A 59 -20.78 -16.40 1.86
CA ALA A 59 -22.08 -17.02 2.17
C ALA A 59 -22.17 -17.68 3.58
N GLY A 60 -21.29 -17.31 4.52
CA GLY A 60 -21.33 -17.75 5.92
C GLY A 60 -21.65 -16.59 6.87
N GLY A 61 -22.93 -16.36 7.15
CA GLY A 61 -23.39 -15.17 7.88
C GLY A 61 -22.99 -15.11 9.36
N ASN A 62 -22.73 -13.90 9.86
CA ASN A 62 -23.37 -13.39 11.07
C ASN A 62 -23.30 -11.86 11.14
N VAL A 63 -24.40 -11.23 11.53
CA VAL A 63 -24.60 -9.79 11.67
C VAL A 63 -24.20 -9.36 13.09
N GLY A 64 -23.39 -8.30 13.22
CA GLY A 64 -23.16 -7.61 14.50
C GLY A 64 -21.77 -6.98 14.61
N GLY A 65 -21.73 -5.67 14.88
CA GLY A 65 -20.51 -4.84 14.89
C GLY A 65 -19.34 -5.43 15.70
N GLY A 66 -18.20 -5.56 15.04
CA GLY A 66 -16.91 -5.94 15.62
C GLY A 66 -15.85 -4.83 15.48
N PRO A 67 -14.73 -4.91 16.21
CA PRO A 67 -13.67 -3.90 16.22
C PRO A 67 -13.02 -3.77 14.83
N PRO A 68 -12.28 -2.68 14.55
CA PRO A 68 -11.66 -2.45 13.24
C PRO A 68 -10.90 -3.69 12.79
N VAL A 69 -11.18 -4.11 11.56
CA VAL A 69 -10.53 -5.22 10.87
C VAL A 69 -9.06 -4.88 10.73
N THR A 70 -8.23 -5.42 11.63
CA THR A 70 -6.81 -5.60 11.35
C THR A 70 -6.70 -6.68 10.27
N ALA A 71 -5.99 -6.37 9.19
CA ALA A 71 -5.77 -7.33 8.12
C ALA A 71 -5.09 -8.58 8.72
N PRO A 72 -5.65 -9.79 8.58
CA PRO A 72 -4.99 -11.02 9.04
C PRO A 72 -3.71 -11.34 8.25
N SER A 73 -3.40 -10.54 7.21
CA SER A 73 -2.27 -10.71 6.29
C SER A 73 -1.98 -9.37 5.57
N GLY A 74 -1.74 -8.30 6.34
CA GLY A 74 -1.44 -6.99 5.75
C GLY A 74 -0.11 -7.00 5.00
N LEU A 75 -0.16 -6.92 3.66
CA LEU A 75 0.83 -6.39 2.70
C LEU A 75 2.35 -6.61 2.90
N TYR A 76 2.75 -7.48 3.82
CA TYR A 76 4.11 -7.98 4.00
C TYR A 76 4.07 -9.48 3.78
N PRO A 77 4.83 -10.01 2.81
CA PRO A 77 5.28 -11.39 2.93
C PRO A 77 6.04 -11.49 4.25
N LYS A 78 5.83 -12.58 5.01
CA LYS A 78 6.72 -12.91 6.12
C LYS A 78 8.17 -12.78 5.65
N PRO A 79 9.08 -12.19 6.43
CA PRO A 79 10.50 -12.19 6.10
C PRO A 79 11.03 -13.62 6.06
N TYR A 80 11.22 -14.15 4.86
CA TYR A 80 11.76 -15.48 4.64
C TYR A 80 13.28 -15.39 4.50
N LEU A 81 14.01 -15.69 5.58
CA LEU A 81 15.43 -16.01 5.51
C LEU A 81 15.57 -17.52 5.30
N SER A 82 16.31 -17.92 4.26
CA SER A 82 16.63 -19.31 3.98
C SER A 82 17.53 -19.87 5.09
N GLY A 83 17.02 -20.85 5.83
CA GLY A 83 17.81 -21.63 6.79
C GLY A 83 18.69 -22.64 6.07
N GLU A 84 20.00 -22.62 6.37
CA GLU A 84 20.83 -23.78 6.70
C GLU A 84 22.32 -23.37 6.82
N ILE A 85 22.86 -23.46 8.03
CA ILE A 85 24.29 -23.70 8.27
C ILE A 85 24.34 -24.92 9.20
N SER A 86 24.58 -26.10 8.64
CA SER A 86 25.00 -27.26 9.42
C SER A 86 26.51 -27.43 9.32
N ASP A 87 27.13 -27.53 10.49
CA ASP A 87 28.54 -27.73 10.76
C ASP A 87 29.21 -28.84 9.93
N ALA A 88 30.41 -28.55 9.44
CA ALA A 88 31.37 -29.56 9.01
C ALA A 88 32.55 -29.57 9.99
N SER A 89 32.51 -30.51 10.93
CA SER A 89 33.72 -30.99 11.62
C SER A 89 34.21 -32.24 10.90
N ASP A 90 35.47 -32.17 10.46
CA ASP A 90 36.25 -33.30 9.97
C ASP A 90 36.49 -34.30 11.12
N GLU A 91 36.11 -35.57 10.94
CA GLU A 91 36.92 -36.69 11.44
C GLU A 91 36.62 -38.01 10.70
N ALA A 92 37.66 -38.85 10.63
CA ALA A 92 37.90 -39.86 9.61
C ALA A 92 37.03 -41.14 9.69
N LYS A 93 36.63 -41.66 8.51
CA LYS A 93 36.11 -43.03 8.35
C LYS A 93 37.24 -44.06 8.37
N THR A 94 37.17 -44.99 9.34
CA THR A 94 37.63 -46.37 9.19
C THR A 94 36.41 -47.31 9.05
N SER A 95 36.63 -48.37 8.28
CA SER A 95 35.68 -49.39 7.84
C SER A 95 35.04 -50.23 8.95
N SER A 96 33.76 -50.62 8.80
CA SER A 96 33.33 -52.02 8.59
C SER A 96 31.82 -52.24 8.78
N SER A 97 31.34 -53.30 8.13
CA SER A 97 30.00 -53.89 8.02
C SER A 97 29.20 -54.10 9.32
N SER A 98 27.87 -53.99 9.26
CA SER A 98 26.90 -55.12 9.19
C SER A 98 25.49 -54.72 9.66
N ALA A 99 24.51 -55.52 9.25
CA ALA A 99 23.06 -55.32 9.27
C ALA A 99 22.40 -55.14 10.65
N SER A 100 21.28 -54.39 10.68
CA SER A 100 19.93 -54.87 11.08
C SER A 100 18.91 -53.72 11.17
N ASP A 101 17.72 -53.94 10.61
CA ASP A 101 16.36 -53.46 10.94
C ASP A 101 16.18 -52.15 11.75
N ASP A 102 15.37 -51.19 11.25
CA ASP A 102 13.98 -50.98 11.71
C ASP A 102 13.31 -49.73 11.08
N SER A 103 11.98 -49.77 11.00
CA SER A 103 11.01 -48.66 11.00
C SER A 103 11.03 -47.59 9.89
N SER A 104 9.93 -47.54 9.14
CA SER A 104 9.53 -46.46 8.25
C SER A 104 9.03 -45.24 9.06
N THR A 105 9.85 -44.18 9.13
CA THR A 105 9.42 -42.82 9.46
C THR A 105 9.40 -41.99 8.17
N GLY A 106 8.20 -41.58 7.75
CA GLY A 106 8.00 -40.64 6.66
C GLY A 106 7.79 -39.23 7.19
N SER A 107 8.30 -38.28 6.41
CA SER A 107 7.92 -36.86 6.35
C SER A 107 8.60 -35.88 7.33
N LEU A 108 9.76 -35.35 6.91
CA LEU A 108 10.29 -34.05 7.33
C LEU A 108 10.80 -33.19 6.15
N GLU A 109 10.61 -33.60 4.89
CA GLU A 109 11.11 -32.85 3.71
C GLU A 109 10.05 -31.97 3.00
N ALA A 110 8.83 -31.83 3.53
CA ALA A 110 7.74 -31.13 2.84
C ALA A 110 7.71 -29.60 3.08
N ASP A 111 8.30 -29.09 4.16
CA ASP A 111 8.12 -27.67 4.57
C ASP A 111 9.15 -26.70 3.96
N ALA A 112 10.34 -27.19 3.56
CA ALA A 112 11.37 -26.34 2.96
C ALA A 112 11.09 -26.04 1.47
N SER A 113 10.44 -26.95 0.74
CA SER A 113 10.09 -26.73 -0.66
C SER A 113 8.89 -25.79 -0.84
N SER A 114 7.92 -25.80 0.09
CA SER A 114 6.73 -24.96 -0.06
C SER A 114 7.03 -23.47 0.16
N SER A 115 7.89 -23.14 1.13
CA SER A 115 8.26 -21.75 1.43
C SER A 115 9.12 -21.10 0.34
N ALA A 116 9.97 -21.87 -0.33
CA ALA A 116 10.74 -21.40 -1.49
C ALA A 116 9.84 -21.19 -2.72
N MET A 117 8.82 -22.03 -2.93
CA MET A 117 7.83 -21.87 -4.00
C MET A 117 6.98 -20.60 -3.77
N ASP A 118 6.49 -20.36 -2.56
CA ASP A 118 5.71 -19.17 -2.21
C ASP A 118 6.51 -17.86 -2.41
N ALA A 119 7.83 -17.89 -2.17
CA ALA A 119 8.71 -16.72 -2.35
C ALA A 119 8.96 -16.40 -3.83
N VAL A 120 9.12 -17.43 -4.66
CA VAL A 120 9.22 -17.27 -6.12
C VAL A 120 7.91 -16.69 -6.67
N ASP A 121 6.77 -17.18 -6.18
CA ASP A 121 5.45 -16.68 -6.57
C ASP A 121 5.23 -15.22 -6.15
N ALA A 122 5.64 -14.82 -4.94
CA ALA A 122 5.51 -13.42 -4.53
C ALA A 122 6.31 -12.47 -5.43
N LEU A 123 7.53 -12.85 -5.83
CA LEU A 123 8.37 -12.02 -6.70
C LEU A 123 7.82 -11.92 -8.12
N THR A 124 7.24 -12.99 -8.66
CA THR A 124 6.58 -12.95 -9.97
C THR A 124 5.37 -12.00 -9.95
N TRP A 125 4.60 -11.98 -8.86
CA TRP A 125 3.53 -10.99 -8.66
C TRP A 125 4.05 -9.56 -8.61
N PHE A 126 5.18 -9.28 -7.94
CA PHE A 126 5.79 -7.95 -7.96
C PHE A 126 6.26 -7.56 -9.36
N THR A 127 6.83 -8.48 -10.13
CA THR A 127 7.18 -8.24 -11.54
C THR A 127 5.95 -7.97 -12.39
N PHE A 128 4.88 -8.76 -12.24
CA PHE A 128 3.61 -8.49 -12.91
C PHE A 128 3.05 -7.11 -12.54
N LEU A 129 3.05 -6.76 -11.25
CA LEU A 129 2.59 -5.46 -10.78
C LEU A 129 3.40 -4.32 -11.40
N GLY A 130 4.72 -4.49 -11.53
CA GLY A 130 5.58 -3.56 -12.25
C GLY A 130 5.16 -3.36 -13.69
N ARG A 131 4.92 -4.46 -14.43
CA ARG A 131 4.43 -4.42 -15.82
C ARG A 131 3.08 -3.72 -15.92
N PHE A 132 2.13 -4.10 -15.07
CA PHE A 132 0.79 -3.54 -15.01
C PHE A 132 0.80 -2.03 -14.78
N VAL A 133 1.61 -1.57 -13.82
CA VAL A 133 1.79 -0.13 -13.55
C VAL A 133 2.43 0.58 -14.74
N GLY A 134 3.47 -0.01 -15.35
CA GLY A 134 4.10 0.55 -16.55
C GLY A 134 3.12 0.69 -17.72
N GLN A 135 2.29 -0.33 -17.95
CA GLN A 135 1.28 -0.33 -19.00
C GLN A 135 0.20 0.72 -18.74
N ALA A 136 -0.30 0.81 -17.51
CA ALA A 136 -1.30 1.80 -17.14
C ALA A 136 -0.79 3.24 -17.35
N LEU A 137 0.49 3.51 -17.06
CA LEU A 137 1.09 4.82 -17.34
C LEU A 137 1.16 5.12 -18.84
N LEU A 138 1.53 4.16 -19.68
CA LEU A 138 1.56 4.33 -21.14
C LEU A 138 0.18 4.57 -21.72
N ASP A 139 -0.84 3.91 -21.17
CA ASP A 139 -2.24 4.06 -21.57
C ASP A 139 -2.92 5.30 -20.97
N GLU A 140 -2.17 6.14 -20.25
CA GLU A 140 -2.67 7.32 -19.51
C GLU A 140 -3.80 6.99 -18.52
N ARG A 141 -3.77 5.77 -17.97
CA ARG A 141 -4.75 5.25 -17.01
C ARG A 141 -4.21 5.34 -15.59
N LEU A 142 -5.03 5.92 -14.72
CA LEU A 142 -4.73 6.02 -13.30
C LEU A 142 -5.05 4.71 -12.61
N LEU A 143 -4.11 4.23 -11.80
CA LEU A 143 -4.30 3.07 -10.94
C LEU A 143 -4.70 3.53 -9.54
N ASN A 144 -5.65 2.84 -8.93
CA ASN A 144 -5.99 3.04 -7.53
C ASN A 144 -5.20 2.07 -6.64
N LEU A 145 -3.87 2.06 -6.77
CA LEU A 145 -2.99 1.23 -5.97
C LEU A 145 -2.34 2.10 -4.89
N PRO A 146 -2.63 1.91 -3.59
CA PRO A 146 -2.12 2.79 -2.54
C PRO A 146 -0.69 2.43 -2.12
N PHE A 147 0.31 2.78 -2.95
CA PHE A 147 1.73 2.58 -2.60
C PHE A 147 2.11 3.38 -1.36
N SER A 148 2.92 2.78 -0.49
CA SER A 148 3.51 3.49 0.65
C SER A 148 4.64 4.40 0.16
N ARG A 149 4.81 5.55 0.81
CA ARG A 149 5.89 6.48 0.47
C ARG A 149 7.29 5.84 0.63
N PRO A 150 7.57 5.03 1.67
CA PRO A 150 8.84 4.30 1.74
C PRO A 150 9.08 3.40 0.52
N PHE A 151 8.05 2.72 0.01
CA PHE A 151 8.17 1.93 -1.21
C PHE A 151 8.52 2.80 -2.43
N LEU A 152 7.84 3.93 -2.60
CA LEU A 152 8.15 4.89 -3.68
C LEU A 152 9.58 5.46 -3.57
N ARG A 153 10.08 5.71 -2.35
CA ARG A 153 11.49 6.11 -2.10
C ARG A 153 12.47 5.02 -2.53
N ALA A 154 12.19 3.78 -2.16
CA ALA A 154 12.98 2.63 -2.59
C ALA A 154 12.97 2.47 -4.12
N LEU A 155 11.83 2.73 -4.79
CA LEU A 155 11.74 2.75 -6.24
C LEU A 155 12.64 3.81 -6.88
N ARG A 156 12.72 4.99 -6.27
CA ARG A 156 13.63 6.06 -6.70
C ARG A 156 15.11 5.77 -6.42
N GLY A 157 15.39 4.78 -5.57
CA GLY A 157 16.75 4.47 -5.12
C GLY A 157 17.24 5.41 -4.02
N GLU A 158 16.34 6.09 -3.32
CA GLU A 158 16.68 6.88 -2.13
C GLU A 158 17.13 5.95 -1.01
N LYS A 159 18.19 6.34 -0.29
CA LYS A 159 18.59 5.66 0.94
C LYS A 159 17.71 6.14 2.08
N MET A 160 17.04 5.21 2.75
CA MET A 160 16.21 5.49 3.92
C MET A 160 16.91 5.14 5.24
N VAL A 161 18.04 4.44 5.19
CA VAL A 161 18.82 3.95 6.34
C VAL A 161 20.30 3.92 6.02
N GLY A 162 21.13 3.84 7.06
CA GLY A 162 22.58 3.65 6.95
C GLY A 162 23.37 4.95 6.82
N ALA A 163 24.59 4.86 6.27
CA ALA A 163 25.52 5.98 6.26
C ALA A 163 24.98 7.20 5.47
N GLY A 164 24.81 8.33 6.17
CA GLY A 164 24.32 9.59 5.61
C GLY A 164 22.83 9.86 5.86
N VAL A 165 22.11 8.95 6.53
CA VAL A 165 20.73 9.15 6.97
C VAL A 165 20.69 9.11 8.50
N SER A 166 20.00 10.09 9.12
CA SER A 166 19.84 10.09 10.57
C SER A 166 18.85 8.99 11.01
N ALA A 167 18.97 8.53 12.25
CA ALA A 167 18.01 7.56 12.78
C ALA A 167 16.63 8.21 12.94
N GLU A 168 16.58 9.52 13.18
CA GLU A 168 15.36 10.32 13.27
C GLU A 168 14.62 10.38 11.93
N ASP A 169 15.34 10.57 10.82
CA ASP A 169 14.75 10.52 9.47
C ASP A 169 14.24 9.11 9.16
N SER A 170 15.03 8.09 9.51
CA SER A 170 14.67 6.68 9.33
C SER A 170 13.39 6.34 10.10
N LEU A 171 13.28 6.79 11.36
CA LEU A 171 12.08 6.64 12.19
C LEU A 171 10.87 7.35 11.57
N ALA A 172 11.06 8.53 10.98
CA ALA A 172 9.98 9.23 10.28
C ALA A 172 9.48 8.43 9.05
N PHE A 173 10.36 7.71 8.34
CA PHE A 173 9.93 6.82 7.26
C PHE A 173 9.16 5.59 7.77
N VAL A 174 9.55 5.03 8.92
CA VAL A 174 8.76 3.97 9.57
C VAL A 174 7.41 4.51 10.06
N GLU A 175 7.34 5.77 10.51
CA GLU A 175 6.08 6.40 10.95
C GLU A 175 5.08 6.55 9.81
N GLU A 176 5.55 6.79 8.57
CA GLU A 176 4.69 6.76 7.38
C GLU A 176 4.16 5.36 7.04
N LEU A 177 4.75 4.31 7.61
CA LEU A 177 4.46 2.90 7.34
C LEU A 177 3.57 2.29 8.43
N ASP A 178 4.04 2.38 9.68
CA ASP A 178 3.39 1.91 10.88
C ASP A 178 3.73 2.87 12.04
N PRO A 179 2.79 3.77 12.41
CA PRO A 179 2.99 4.71 13.52
C PRO A 179 3.22 4.02 14.87
N ALA A 180 2.65 2.83 15.09
CA ALA A 180 2.79 2.13 16.37
C ALA A 180 4.21 1.57 16.52
N ILE A 181 4.74 0.92 15.48
CA ILE A 181 6.13 0.45 15.46
C ILE A 181 7.11 1.63 15.56
N ALA A 182 6.85 2.71 14.82
CA ALA A 182 7.68 3.91 14.87
C ALA A 182 7.72 4.54 16.26
N ASN A 183 6.58 4.61 16.97
CA ASN A 183 6.51 5.11 18.34
C ASN A 183 7.32 4.25 19.32
N SER A 184 7.21 2.92 19.21
CA SER A 184 7.99 1.98 20.02
C SER A 184 9.49 2.15 19.77
N LEU A 185 9.91 2.16 18.50
CA LEU A 185 11.32 2.33 18.14
C LEU A 185 11.87 3.71 18.54
N ARG A 186 11.06 4.77 18.43
CA ARG A 186 11.44 6.13 18.83
C ARG A 186 11.66 6.21 20.34
N TYR A 187 10.80 5.59 21.14
CA TYR A 187 10.99 5.52 22.59
C TYR A 187 12.31 4.82 22.96
N LEU A 188 12.61 3.67 22.33
CA LEU A 188 13.88 2.96 22.55
C LEU A 188 15.09 3.78 22.07
N TYR A 189 14.95 4.48 20.95
CA TYR A 189 15.99 5.36 20.42
C TYR A 189 16.28 6.51 21.39
N ASP A 190 15.25 7.21 21.88
CA ASP A 190 15.38 8.32 22.81
C ASP A 190 16.06 7.88 24.13
N LEU A 191 15.74 6.68 24.63
CA LEU A 191 16.44 6.08 25.77
C LEU A 191 17.92 5.85 25.47
N SER A 192 18.25 5.33 24.28
CA SER A 192 19.63 5.09 23.88
C SER A 192 20.44 6.39 23.76
N VAL A 193 19.83 7.48 23.26
CA VAL A 193 20.45 8.80 23.16
C VAL A 193 20.68 9.41 24.55
N LYS A 194 19.70 9.30 25.45
CA LYS A 194 19.84 9.73 26.86
C LYS A 194 21.00 9.00 27.55
N TYR A 195 21.09 7.68 27.36
CA TYR A 195 22.18 6.87 27.88
C TYR A 195 23.54 7.30 27.33
N ALA A 196 23.66 7.49 26.01
CA ALA A 196 24.90 7.93 25.38
C ALA A 196 25.38 9.30 25.89
N PHE A 197 24.47 10.27 25.96
CA PHE A 197 24.77 11.61 26.48
C PHE A 197 25.24 11.57 27.95
N LYS A 198 24.57 10.76 28.78
CA LYS A 198 24.93 10.61 30.20
C LYS A 198 26.30 9.94 30.37
N LYS A 199 26.59 8.91 29.56
CA LYS A 199 27.87 8.20 29.56
C LYS A 199 29.04 9.12 29.20
N GLU A 200 28.85 10.01 28.22
CA GLU A 200 29.87 11.01 27.85
C GLU A 200 30.07 12.08 28.93
N SER A 201 29.02 12.45 29.65
CA SER A 201 29.07 13.53 30.65
C SER A 201 29.65 13.10 32.00
N ASP A 202 29.30 11.91 32.53
CA ASP A 202 29.63 11.51 33.92
C ASP A 202 30.79 10.52 34.04
N GLY A 203 31.33 10.00 32.92
CA GLY A 203 32.23 8.83 32.96
C GLY A 203 31.50 7.59 33.51
N ASP A 204 32.20 6.44 33.63
CA ASP A 204 31.64 5.13 34.06
C ASP A 204 31.11 5.10 35.53
N ALA A 205 30.56 6.20 36.05
CA ALA A 205 29.88 6.23 37.33
C ALA A 205 28.47 5.61 37.19
N GLU A 206 28.19 4.59 38.00
CA GLU A 206 26.88 3.96 38.16
C GLU A 206 25.84 4.98 38.69
N SER A 207 25.31 5.80 37.78
CA SER A 207 24.23 6.73 38.03
C SER A 207 22.93 5.94 38.27
N GLU A 208 22.18 6.34 39.31
CA GLU A 208 20.87 5.75 39.63
C GLU A 208 19.91 5.81 38.43
N ASP A 209 20.00 6.86 37.61
CA ASP A 209 19.24 7.02 36.37
C ASP A 209 19.59 5.94 35.33
N VAL A 210 20.89 5.63 35.17
CA VAL A 210 21.36 4.60 34.24
C VAL A 210 20.89 3.21 34.68
N ALA A 211 20.91 2.94 35.98
CA ALA A 211 20.37 1.70 36.54
C ALA A 211 18.85 1.60 36.33
N ALA A 212 18.10 2.71 36.48
CA ALA A 212 16.68 2.74 36.21
C ALA A 212 16.37 2.43 34.73
N TRP A 213 17.06 3.06 33.78
CA TRP A 213 16.88 2.78 32.35
C TRP A 213 17.30 1.36 31.96
N ALA A 214 18.38 0.83 32.57
CA ALA A 214 18.80 -0.55 32.34
C ALA A 214 17.72 -1.55 32.78
N ASN A 215 17.18 -1.38 33.99
CA ASN A 215 16.08 -2.21 34.49
C ASN A 215 14.81 -2.07 33.63
N GLU A 216 14.51 -0.86 33.15
CA GLU A 216 13.39 -0.61 32.23
C GLU A 216 13.56 -1.40 30.93
N VAL A 217 14.73 -1.33 30.29
CA VAL A 217 15.03 -2.10 29.06
C VAL A 217 15.01 -3.60 29.30
N ASP A 218 15.64 -4.07 30.39
CA ASP A 218 15.67 -5.50 30.72
C ASP A 218 14.25 -6.04 31.00
N SER A 219 13.35 -5.23 31.57
CA SER A 219 11.95 -5.60 31.81
C SER A 219 11.12 -5.79 30.54
N LEU A 220 11.58 -5.24 29.41
CA LEU A 220 10.94 -5.44 28.10
C LEU A 220 11.27 -6.81 27.51
N CYS A 221 12.25 -7.54 28.06
CA CYS A 221 12.65 -8.89 27.63
C CYS A 221 12.90 -8.99 26.12
N LEU A 222 13.50 -7.95 25.53
CA LEU A 222 13.77 -7.89 24.10
C LEU A 222 14.99 -8.76 23.75
N SER A 223 14.90 -9.47 22.63
CA SER A 223 16.04 -10.10 21.97
C SER A 223 16.32 -9.41 20.63
N PHE A 224 17.39 -9.77 19.91
CA PHE A 224 17.70 -9.21 18.59
C PHE A 224 16.82 -9.80 17.49
N THR A 225 15.51 -9.75 17.69
CA THR A 225 14.45 -10.14 16.75
C THR A 225 13.68 -8.92 16.28
N MET A 226 12.92 -9.04 15.20
CA MET A 226 12.15 -7.92 14.66
C MET A 226 11.05 -7.48 15.62
N VAL A 227 10.89 -6.16 15.79
CA VAL A 227 9.72 -5.60 16.47
C VAL A 227 8.42 -6.09 15.81
N GLY A 228 7.61 -6.80 16.59
CA GLY A 228 6.31 -7.33 16.14
C GLY A 228 6.37 -8.71 15.48
N ALA A 229 7.56 -9.30 15.31
CA ALA A 229 7.77 -10.64 14.77
C ALA A 229 9.00 -11.31 15.42
N ASP A 230 8.76 -11.95 16.57
CA ASP A 230 9.80 -12.55 17.41
C ASP A 230 10.49 -13.77 16.75
N ASP A 231 9.89 -14.33 15.69
CA ASP A 231 10.43 -15.45 14.92
C ASP A 231 11.52 -15.04 13.92
N ILE A 232 11.82 -13.74 13.82
CA ILE A 232 12.66 -13.19 12.76
C ILE A 232 13.90 -12.54 13.35
N PRO A 233 15.04 -13.25 13.34
CA PRO A 233 16.28 -12.70 13.89
C PRO A 233 16.83 -11.58 13.00
N LEU A 234 17.22 -10.47 13.62
CA LEU A 234 17.85 -9.34 12.93
C LEU A 234 19.30 -9.63 12.54
N GLU A 235 19.95 -10.52 13.31
CA GLU A 235 21.31 -11.00 13.12
C GLU A 235 21.42 -12.48 13.46
N ALA A 236 22.50 -13.14 13.02
CA ALA A 236 22.67 -14.57 13.25
C ALA A 236 22.71 -14.89 14.77
N GLY A 237 21.80 -15.77 15.22
CA GLY A 237 21.62 -16.09 16.63
C GLY A 237 20.97 -14.98 17.46
N GLY A 238 20.32 -14.01 16.81
CA GLY A 238 19.71 -12.85 17.48
C GLY A 238 18.63 -13.20 18.50
N GLU A 239 17.93 -14.33 18.31
CA GLU A 239 16.95 -14.84 19.28
C GLU A 239 17.53 -15.12 20.67
N ASP A 240 18.80 -15.52 20.75
CA ASP A 240 19.48 -15.86 22.00
C ASP A 240 20.18 -14.65 22.66
N ILE A 241 20.24 -13.52 21.97
CA ILE A 241 20.94 -12.32 22.42
C ILE A 241 19.92 -11.35 23.03
N SER A 242 19.94 -11.22 24.35
CA SER A 242 19.12 -10.22 25.05
C SER A 242 19.62 -8.81 24.75
N VAL A 243 18.69 -7.90 24.48
CA VAL A 243 18.97 -6.47 24.30
C VAL A 243 19.15 -5.83 25.67
N ALA A 244 20.29 -5.20 25.89
CA ALA A 244 20.58 -4.39 27.06
C ALA A 244 20.65 -2.90 26.69
N ILE A 245 20.62 -2.00 27.68
CA ILE A 245 20.71 -0.55 27.44
C ILE A 245 21.94 -0.15 26.61
N GLN A 246 23.08 -0.84 26.77
CA GLN A 246 24.30 -0.55 26.01
C GLN A 246 24.19 -0.95 24.54
N THR A 247 23.35 -1.92 24.22
CA THR A 247 23.15 -2.45 22.86
C THR A 247 21.84 -1.95 22.23
N LEU A 248 21.06 -1.15 22.95
CA LEU A 248 19.74 -0.69 22.52
C LEU A 248 19.78 0.11 21.21
N GLN A 249 20.78 0.98 21.05
CA GLN A 249 20.94 1.75 19.81
C GLN A 249 21.17 0.85 18.59
N ARG A 250 21.93 -0.24 18.78
CA ARG A 250 22.17 -1.24 17.73
C ARG A 250 20.87 -1.96 17.37
N TYR A 251 20.09 -2.37 18.37
CA TYR A 251 18.79 -3.00 18.17
C TYR A 251 17.84 -2.12 17.34
N VAL A 252 17.74 -0.83 17.67
CA VAL A 252 16.93 0.13 16.90
C VAL A 252 17.43 0.23 15.46
N ASN A 253 18.73 0.44 15.25
CA ASN A 253 19.29 0.58 13.90
C ASN A 253 19.07 -0.67 13.03
N LEU A 254 19.21 -1.87 13.61
CA LEU A 254 18.95 -3.12 12.90
C LEU A 254 17.49 -3.26 12.51
N ASN A 255 16.55 -2.90 13.40
CA ASN A 255 15.12 -2.87 13.05
C ASN A 255 14.82 -1.90 11.90
N LEU A 256 15.38 -0.69 11.95
CA LEU A 256 15.23 0.31 10.88
C LEU A 256 15.75 -0.24 9.54
N GLU A 257 16.96 -0.80 9.53
CA GLU A 257 17.55 -1.40 8.32
C GLU A 257 16.73 -2.57 7.79
N PHE A 258 16.19 -3.40 8.69
CA PHE A 258 15.39 -4.54 8.31
C PHE A 258 14.05 -4.13 7.67
N LEU A 259 13.33 -3.18 8.28
CA LEU A 259 12.02 -2.71 7.82
C LEU A 259 12.11 -1.88 6.53
N LEU A 260 13.14 -1.06 6.38
CA LEU A 260 13.22 -0.08 5.29
C LEU A 260 14.11 -0.52 4.12
N ASP A 261 15.02 -1.47 4.30
CA ASP A 261 15.90 -1.95 3.22
C ASP A 261 15.81 -3.47 3.03
N ARG A 262 16.19 -4.27 4.04
CA ARG A 262 16.43 -5.71 3.83
C ARG A 262 15.19 -6.48 3.37
N THR A 263 14.02 -6.23 3.98
CA THR A 263 12.79 -7.01 3.71
C THR A 263 12.15 -6.74 2.37
N ILE A 264 12.27 -5.52 1.87
CA ILE A 264 11.56 -5.07 0.67
C ILE A 264 12.44 -5.09 -0.59
N LYS A 265 13.74 -5.30 -0.43
CA LYS A 265 14.73 -5.15 -1.51
C LYS A 265 14.40 -5.99 -2.74
N CYS A 266 14.10 -7.26 -2.56
CA CYS A 266 13.84 -8.18 -3.67
C CYS A 266 12.55 -7.81 -4.41
N GLN A 267 11.51 -7.44 -3.68
CA GLN A 267 10.19 -7.04 -4.17
C GLN A 267 10.28 -5.73 -4.95
N VAL A 268 11.03 -4.75 -4.43
CA VAL A 268 11.33 -3.48 -5.12
C VAL A 268 12.09 -3.73 -6.42
N GLN A 269 13.07 -4.65 -6.44
CA GLN A 269 13.79 -4.98 -7.67
C GLN A 269 12.92 -5.73 -8.67
N ALA A 270 12.12 -6.69 -8.23
CA ALA A 270 11.18 -7.43 -9.07
C ALA A 270 10.15 -6.50 -9.72
N PHE A 271 9.61 -5.55 -8.96
CA PHE A 271 8.73 -4.49 -9.47
C PHE A 271 9.43 -3.61 -10.50
N LYS A 272 10.62 -3.08 -10.18
CA LYS A 272 11.40 -2.27 -11.13
C LYS A 272 11.66 -3.01 -12.42
N HIS A 273 12.00 -4.31 -12.33
CA HIS A 273 12.26 -5.15 -13.47
C HIS A 273 11.03 -5.23 -14.39
N GLY A 274 9.86 -5.54 -13.83
CA GLY A 274 8.61 -5.57 -14.61
C GLY A 274 8.23 -4.22 -15.21
N PHE A 275 8.41 -3.13 -14.45
CA PHE A 275 8.12 -1.78 -14.91
C PHE A 275 8.99 -1.38 -16.10
N VAL A 276 10.30 -1.64 -16.01
CA VAL A 276 11.27 -1.34 -17.08
C VAL A 276 11.01 -2.20 -18.33
N GLN A 277 10.42 -3.39 -18.23
CA GLN A 277 10.09 -4.17 -19.42
C GLN A 277 9.02 -3.50 -20.31
N ILE A 278 8.11 -2.73 -19.71
CA ILE A 278 7.05 -2.02 -20.44
C ILE A 278 7.51 -0.61 -20.82
N CYS A 279 8.07 0.13 -19.87
CA CYS A 279 8.47 1.52 -20.09
C CYS A 279 9.88 1.69 -20.69
N GLY A 280 10.73 0.65 -20.70
CA GLY A 280 12.17 0.73 -20.95
C GLY A 280 12.62 0.38 -22.36
N GLY A 281 11.82 0.70 -23.38
CA GLY A 281 12.20 0.53 -24.79
C GLY A 281 13.32 1.48 -25.26
N GLY A 282 13.64 2.53 -24.50
CA GLY A 282 14.71 3.48 -24.79
C GLY A 282 15.84 3.47 -23.76
N SER A 283 17.06 3.76 -24.19
CA SER A 283 18.27 3.79 -23.34
C SER A 283 18.28 4.89 -22.25
N GLU A 284 17.21 5.65 -22.08
CA GLU A 284 17.10 6.81 -21.17
C GLU A 284 16.05 6.63 -20.04
N ASP A 285 15.28 5.52 -20.01
CA ASP A 285 14.05 5.41 -19.22
C ASP A 285 14.22 4.95 -17.75
N HIS A 286 15.45 4.63 -17.32
CA HIS A 286 15.76 4.32 -15.91
C HIS A 286 15.54 5.52 -14.95
N ARG A 287 15.18 6.68 -15.50
CA ARG A 287 15.00 7.94 -14.77
C ARG A 287 13.54 8.32 -14.53
N LEU A 288 12.55 7.56 -15.01
CA LEU A 288 11.15 7.94 -14.83
C LEU A 288 10.80 8.12 -13.35
N PHE A 289 11.15 7.17 -12.49
CA PHE A 289 10.97 7.33 -11.04
C PHE A 289 11.79 8.50 -10.47
N GLN A 290 12.95 8.80 -11.05
CA GLN A 290 13.83 9.88 -10.57
C GLN A 290 13.37 11.28 -11.03
N ALA A 291 12.57 11.35 -12.11
CA ALA A 291 12.05 12.60 -12.66
C ALA A 291 10.98 13.24 -11.78
N PHE A 292 10.29 12.44 -10.96
CA PHE A 292 9.23 12.87 -10.07
C PHE A 292 9.66 12.81 -8.61
N GLY A 293 9.16 13.74 -7.80
CA GLY A 293 9.22 13.65 -6.35
C GLY A 293 8.33 12.52 -5.81
N VAL A 294 8.52 12.10 -4.56
CA VAL A 294 7.69 11.02 -3.95
C VAL A 294 6.21 11.34 -3.97
N ARG A 295 5.82 12.58 -3.65
CA ARG A 295 4.40 12.98 -3.65
C ARG A 295 3.81 13.05 -5.07
N GLU A 296 4.65 13.32 -6.06
CA GLU A 296 4.24 13.34 -7.46
C GLU A 296 4.07 11.93 -7.98
N LEU A 297 4.99 11.01 -7.66
CA LEU A 297 4.81 9.58 -7.94
C LEU A 297 3.59 9.01 -7.23
N GLU A 298 3.36 9.39 -5.97
CA GLU A 298 2.16 9.00 -5.23
C GLU A 298 0.91 9.49 -5.97
N SER A 299 0.85 10.75 -6.40
CA SER A 299 -0.28 11.29 -7.19
C SER A 299 -0.43 10.67 -8.58
N LEU A 300 0.68 10.26 -9.19
CA LEU A 300 0.71 9.63 -10.52
C LEU A 300 0.24 8.17 -10.46
N LEU A 301 0.67 7.43 -9.43
CA LEU A 301 0.50 5.97 -9.30
C LEU A 301 -0.64 5.56 -8.37
N CYS A 302 -1.05 6.44 -7.45
CA CYS A 302 -1.98 6.15 -6.36
C CYS A 302 -3.04 7.26 -6.23
N ASP A 303 -4.27 6.87 -5.88
CA ASP A 303 -5.23 7.80 -5.29
C ASP A 303 -5.13 7.81 -3.76
N ARG A 304 -3.94 8.12 -3.23
CA ARG A 304 -3.86 8.71 -1.89
C ARG A 304 -4.11 10.21 -2.02
N GLY A 305 -5.35 10.58 -2.34
CA GLY A 305 -5.91 11.91 -2.14
C GLY A 305 -5.93 12.33 -0.66
N ALA A 306 -4.79 12.24 0.01
CA ALA A 306 -4.54 12.91 1.27
C ALA A 306 -4.34 14.41 0.99
N GLY A 307 -5.45 15.10 0.72
CA GLY A 307 -5.55 16.54 0.96
C GLY A 307 -5.93 17.45 -0.19
N SER A 308 -6.12 16.96 -1.43
CA SER A 308 -6.66 17.82 -2.50
C SER A 308 -8.16 17.56 -2.65
N THR A 309 -8.96 18.59 -2.43
CA THR A 309 -10.39 18.58 -2.75
C THR A 309 -10.59 18.36 -4.25
N MET A 310 -11.73 17.79 -4.64
CA MET A 310 -12.06 17.52 -6.05
C MET A 310 -12.33 18.80 -6.85
N TRP A 311 -12.65 19.88 -6.14
CA TRP A 311 -12.91 21.24 -6.64
C TRP A 311 -12.44 22.25 -5.59
N ASP A 312 -12.33 23.52 -5.98
CA ASP A 312 -12.00 24.61 -5.08
C ASP A 312 -13.06 24.82 -3.99
N ARG A 313 -12.64 25.35 -2.84
CA ARG A 313 -13.54 25.56 -1.68
C ARG A 313 -14.58 26.66 -1.93
N ASP A 314 -14.31 27.57 -2.86
CA ASP A 314 -15.19 28.69 -3.18
C ASP A 314 -16.23 28.31 -4.26
N GLY A 315 -16.10 27.11 -4.84
CA GLY A 315 -17.01 26.54 -5.83
C GLY A 315 -16.91 27.18 -7.22
N VAL A 316 -15.80 27.85 -7.53
CA VAL A 316 -15.54 28.48 -8.83
C VAL A 316 -15.49 27.43 -9.95
N ASP A 317 -14.74 26.36 -9.75
CA ASP A 317 -14.60 25.26 -10.71
C ASP A 317 -15.94 24.58 -10.98
N LEU A 318 -16.73 24.38 -9.92
CA LEU A 318 -18.09 23.83 -10.03
C LEU A 318 -18.98 24.73 -10.89
N ARG A 319 -18.97 26.05 -10.65
CA ARG A 319 -19.81 26.99 -11.40
C ARG A 319 -19.36 27.16 -12.85
N GLU A 320 -18.06 27.09 -13.12
CA GLU A 320 -17.51 27.29 -14.46
C GLU A 320 -17.67 26.05 -15.35
N HIS A 321 -17.61 24.85 -14.76
CA HIS A 321 -17.51 23.59 -15.53
C HIS A 321 -18.74 22.69 -15.43
N MET A 322 -19.64 22.92 -14.46
CA MET A 322 -20.93 22.24 -14.40
C MET A 322 -21.93 22.88 -15.37
N VAL A 323 -22.57 22.06 -16.19
CA VAL A 323 -23.60 22.50 -17.13
C VAL A 323 -24.96 22.38 -16.44
N CYS A 324 -25.76 23.44 -16.49
CA CYS A 324 -27.15 23.42 -16.01
C CYS A 324 -28.09 23.37 -17.21
N ASP A 325 -29.03 22.42 -17.22
CA ASP A 325 -29.98 22.25 -18.33
C ASP A 325 -31.36 21.82 -17.83
N HIS A 326 -32.33 21.75 -18.74
CA HIS A 326 -33.67 21.19 -18.56
C HIS A 326 -34.38 21.67 -17.29
N GLY A 327 -34.52 22.99 -17.18
CA GLY A 327 -35.25 23.63 -16.08
C GLY A 327 -34.37 24.15 -14.95
N TYR A 328 -33.05 24.00 -15.03
CA TYR A 328 -32.09 24.73 -14.21
C TYR A 328 -31.20 25.65 -15.03
N THR A 329 -30.78 26.72 -14.36
CA THR A 329 -29.79 27.70 -14.81
C THR A 329 -28.73 27.86 -13.72
N ALA A 330 -27.59 28.46 -14.04
CA ALA A 330 -26.52 28.71 -13.06
C ALA A 330 -26.99 29.54 -11.85
N ASP A 331 -27.99 30.42 -12.05
CA ASP A 331 -28.59 31.28 -11.01
C ASP A 331 -29.75 30.62 -10.27
N SER A 332 -30.05 29.35 -10.55
CA SER A 332 -31.14 28.64 -9.88
C SER A 332 -30.78 28.35 -8.42
N ARG A 333 -31.71 28.62 -7.49
CA ARG A 333 -31.57 28.31 -6.06
C ARG A 333 -31.09 26.87 -5.80
N ALA A 334 -31.60 25.91 -6.55
CA ALA A 334 -31.20 24.51 -6.43
C ALA A 334 -29.72 24.28 -6.78
N ILE A 335 -29.20 24.99 -7.79
CA ILE A 335 -27.80 24.92 -8.20
C ILE A 335 -26.88 25.61 -7.19
N GLU A 336 -27.29 26.77 -6.66
CA GLU A 336 -26.55 27.43 -5.58
C GLU A 336 -26.45 26.56 -4.32
N ASN A 337 -27.56 25.93 -3.94
CA ASN A 337 -27.59 24.98 -2.83
C ASN A 337 -26.69 23.77 -3.09
N LEU A 338 -26.74 23.19 -4.30
CA LEU A 338 -25.88 22.06 -4.68
C LEU A 338 -24.40 22.43 -4.56
N VAL A 339 -23.96 23.54 -5.15
CA VAL A 339 -22.56 23.99 -5.08
C VAL A 339 -22.14 24.21 -3.63
N SER A 340 -22.97 24.88 -2.83
CA SER A 340 -22.71 25.09 -1.40
C SER A 340 -22.56 23.78 -0.63
N ILE A 341 -23.39 22.77 -0.92
CA ILE A 341 -23.30 21.46 -0.27
C ILE A 341 -22.02 20.74 -0.68
N LEU A 342 -21.69 20.74 -1.97
CA LEU A 342 -20.49 20.09 -2.51
C LEU A 342 -19.20 20.69 -1.93
N CYS A 343 -19.14 22.00 -1.70
CA CYS A 343 -18.01 22.66 -1.02
C CYS A 343 -17.89 22.32 0.48
N GLU A 344 -18.98 21.88 1.12
CA GLU A 344 -18.98 21.45 2.53
C GLU A 344 -18.63 19.98 2.74
N LEU A 345 -18.70 19.15 1.69
CA LEU A 345 -18.40 17.72 1.78
C LEU A 345 -16.93 17.49 2.15
N THR A 346 -16.70 16.46 2.98
CA THR A 346 -15.37 15.92 3.24
C THR A 346 -14.76 15.34 1.96
N VAL A 347 -13.44 15.18 1.91
CA VAL A 347 -12.76 14.64 0.71
C VAL A 347 -13.31 13.26 0.32
N ASP A 348 -13.64 12.42 1.29
CA ASP A 348 -14.21 11.10 1.04
C ASP A 348 -15.65 11.18 0.51
N GLU A 349 -16.48 12.08 1.05
CA GLU A 349 -17.82 12.33 0.51
C GLU A 349 -17.77 12.95 -0.91
N GLN A 350 -16.79 13.80 -1.21
CA GLN A 350 -16.57 14.32 -2.55
C GLN A 350 -16.25 13.20 -3.55
N ARG A 351 -15.40 12.24 -3.15
CA ARG A 351 -15.12 11.03 -3.95
C ARG A 351 -16.36 10.19 -4.19
N LEU A 352 -17.16 9.96 -3.15
CA LEU A 352 -18.42 9.25 -3.26
C LEU A 352 -19.40 9.95 -4.22
N PHE A 353 -19.46 11.28 -4.17
CA PHE A 353 -20.25 12.06 -5.13
C PHE A 353 -19.74 11.93 -6.56
N VAL A 354 -18.42 12.07 -6.78
CA VAL A 354 -17.83 11.89 -8.11
C VAL A 354 -18.17 10.50 -8.65
N ARG A 355 -18.01 9.45 -7.83
CA ARG A 355 -18.40 8.08 -8.22
C ARG A 355 -19.88 7.95 -8.51
N PHE A 356 -20.74 8.59 -7.72
CA PHE A 356 -22.18 8.57 -7.96
C PHE A 356 -22.54 9.16 -9.33
N VAL A 357 -21.89 10.26 -9.74
CA VAL A 357 -22.25 10.96 -10.99
C VAL A 357 -21.47 10.49 -12.22
N THR A 358 -20.26 9.98 -12.07
CA THR A 358 -19.39 9.55 -13.18
C THR A 358 -19.13 8.05 -13.25
N GLY A 359 -19.42 7.32 -12.16
CA GLY A 359 -19.00 5.92 -12.00
C GLY A 359 -17.51 5.75 -11.65
N ALA A 360 -16.70 6.81 -11.73
CA ALA A 360 -15.28 6.79 -11.42
C ALA A 360 -14.99 7.36 -10.03
N ASN A 361 -13.97 6.85 -9.34
CA ASN A 361 -13.58 7.37 -8.02
C ASN A 361 -12.90 8.76 -8.09
N ARG A 362 -12.52 9.24 -9.30
CA ARG A 362 -11.77 10.49 -9.52
C ARG A 362 -12.23 11.22 -10.78
N LEU A 363 -12.07 12.54 -10.76
CA LEU A 363 -12.06 13.39 -11.95
C LEU A 363 -10.75 13.22 -12.74
N PRO A 364 -10.75 13.47 -14.07
CA PRO A 364 -9.53 13.44 -14.87
C PRO A 364 -8.51 14.49 -14.42
N LEU A 365 -7.26 14.35 -14.89
CA LEU A 365 -6.22 15.37 -14.67
C LEU A 365 -6.72 16.72 -15.17
N GLY A 366 -6.68 17.75 -14.33
CA GLY A 366 -7.30 19.06 -14.60
C GLY A 366 -8.71 19.23 -14.04
N GLY A 367 -9.25 18.25 -13.31
CA GLY A 367 -10.50 18.36 -12.56
C GLY A 367 -11.74 18.35 -13.43
N LEU A 368 -12.80 19.04 -12.99
CA LEU A 368 -14.08 19.14 -13.70
C LEU A 368 -13.95 19.73 -15.10
N ARG A 369 -12.92 20.56 -15.34
CA ARG A 369 -12.64 21.18 -16.63
C ARG A 369 -12.46 20.16 -17.75
N ASN A 370 -11.78 19.06 -17.45
CA ASN A 370 -11.40 18.03 -18.41
C ASN A 370 -12.33 16.81 -18.34
N LEU A 371 -13.42 16.88 -17.56
CA LEU A 371 -14.41 15.82 -17.49
C LEU A 371 -15.21 15.78 -18.80
N GLU A 372 -15.08 14.68 -19.53
CA GLU A 372 -15.78 14.44 -20.79
C GLU A 372 -16.59 13.14 -20.72
N PRO A 373 -17.92 13.19 -20.93
CA PRO A 373 -18.76 14.38 -21.11
C PRO A 373 -18.84 15.27 -19.84
N LYS A 374 -19.18 16.55 -19.97
CA LYS A 374 -19.26 17.46 -18.82
C LYS A 374 -20.37 17.05 -17.84
N LEU A 375 -20.13 17.29 -16.55
CA LEU A 375 -21.15 17.10 -15.50
C LEU A 375 -22.35 18.01 -15.78
N THR A 376 -23.50 17.42 -16.07
CA THR A 376 -24.72 18.14 -16.43
C THR A 376 -25.80 17.92 -15.37
N VAL A 377 -26.29 19.01 -14.76
CA VAL A 377 -27.35 18.98 -13.76
C VAL A 377 -28.67 19.40 -14.39
N VAL A 378 -29.68 18.53 -14.24
CA VAL A 378 -31.00 18.70 -14.83
C VAL A 378 -32.08 18.61 -13.78
N ARG A 379 -33.19 19.33 -13.98
CA ARG A 379 -34.33 19.23 -13.07
C ARG A 379 -35.02 17.90 -13.25
N LYS A 380 -35.16 17.15 -12.15
CA LYS A 380 -35.97 15.94 -12.10
C LYS A 380 -37.44 16.33 -11.96
N LEU A 381 -38.25 15.93 -12.93
CA LEU A 381 -39.71 16.10 -12.88
C LEU A 381 -40.34 14.92 -12.12
N THR A 382 -41.32 15.22 -11.28
CA THR A 382 -42.18 14.22 -10.61
C THR A 382 -43.28 13.75 -11.57
N GLU A 383 -43.89 12.59 -11.31
CA GLU A 383 -44.92 12.01 -12.19
C GLU A 383 -46.20 12.86 -12.27
N SER A 384 -46.41 13.75 -11.30
CA SER A 384 -47.35 14.86 -11.37
C SER A 384 -46.75 15.98 -12.23
N ASN A 385 -47.43 16.39 -13.29
CA ASN A 385 -47.03 17.53 -14.13
C ASN A 385 -46.97 18.89 -13.39
N ASP A 386 -47.23 18.91 -12.07
CA ASP A 386 -47.09 20.06 -11.20
C ASP A 386 -45.68 20.11 -10.60
N ALA A 387 -44.71 20.57 -11.39
CA ALA A 387 -43.31 20.73 -10.97
C ALA A 387 -43.10 21.62 -9.71
N ASN A 388 -44.16 22.28 -9.21
CA ASN A 388 -44.17 23.16 -8.05
C ASN A 388 -44.69 22.51 -6.75
N SER A 389 -44.98 21.21 -6.71
CA SER A 389 -45.32 20.50 -5.47
C SER A 389 -44.08 20.23 -4.62
N THR A 390 -43.73 21.20 -3.76
CA THR A 390 -42.55 21.15 -2.88
C THR A 390 -42.44 19.87 -2.05
N ASP A 391 -43.56 19.36 -1.51
CA ASP A 391 -43.57 18.16 -0.66
C ASP A 391 -43.26 16.86 -1.44
N GLU A 392 -43.64 16.79 -2.72
CA GLU A 392 -43.36 15.63 -3.57
C GLU A 392 -41.90 15.61 -4.03
N ASN A 393 -41.35 16.79 -4.32
CA ASN A 393 -39.92 16.94 -4.66
C ASN A 393 -39.02 16.49 -3.49
N ASP A 394 -39.40 16.80 -2.25
CA ASP A 394 -38.66 16.41 -1.04
C ASP A 394 -38.71 14.91 -0.75
N ALA A 395 -39.72 14.20 -1.24
CA ALA A 395 -39.81 12.76 -1.10
C ALA A 395 -38.85 12.01 -2.03
N VAL A 396 -38.63 12.52 -3.24
CA VAL A 396 -37.89 11.85 -4.32
C VAL A 396 -36.37 11.94 -4.10
N LEU A 397 -35.65 10.88 -4.48
CA LEU A 397 -34.18 10.86 -4.45
C LEU A 397 -33.57 11.41 -5.74
N PRO A 398 -32.39 12.07 -5.67
CA PRO A 398 -31.63 12.38 -6.87
C PRO A 398 -31.16 11.09 -7.55
N SER A 399 -30.93 11.16 -8.85
CA SER A 399 -30.47 9.99 -9.63
C SER A 399 -29.45 10.43 -10.66
N ALA A 400 -28.41 9.63 -10.87
CA ALA A 400 -27.36 9.91 -11.83
C ALA A 400 -27.44 8.97 -13.05
N SER A 401 -26.92 9.44 -14.18
CA SER A 401 -26.65 8.61 -15.36
C SER A 401 -25.15 8.75 -15.67
N THR A 402 -24.38 7.76 -15.21
CA THR A 402 -22.91 7.80 -15.21
C THR A 402 -22.33 7.82 -16.62
N CYS A 403 -22.96 7.16 -17.59
CA CYS A 403 -22.51 7.16 -18.99
C CYS A 403 -22.45 8.56 -19.61
N THR A 404 -23.29 9.50 -19.14
CA THR A 404 -23.36 10.87 -19.66
C THR A 404 -22.91 11.91 -18.66
N ASN A 405 -22.52 11.53 -17.45
CA ASN A 405 -22.27 12.42 -16.32
C ASN A 405 -23.49 13.34 -16.02
N TYR A 406 -24.71 12.78 -16.03
CA TYR A 406 -25.95 13.53 -15.75
C TYR A 406 -26.41 13.34 -14.32
N LEU A 407 -26.70 14.44 -13.62
CA LEU A 407 -27.35 14.45 -12.31
C LEU A 407 -28.78 14.98 -12.45
N LYS A 408 -29.77 14.12 -12.24
CA LYS A 408 -31.18 14.49 -12.16
C LYS A 408 -31.51 14.88 -10.73
N LEU A 409 -31.67 16.18 -10.48
CA LEU A 409 -31.86 16.76 -9.15
C LEU A 409 -33.31 17.29 -9.01
N PRO A 410 -34.08 16.84 -8.01
CA PRO A 410 -35.36 17.47 -7.66
C PRO A 410 -35.19 18.91 -7.15
N ASP A 411 -36.19 19.77 -7.35
CA ASP A 411 -36.21 21.12 -6.80
C ASP A 411 -36.68 21.10 -5.35
N TYR A 412 -35.77 20.69 -4.47
CA TYR A 412 -36.01 20.55 -3.03
C TYR A 412 -36.43 21.88 -2.37
N SER A 413 -37.24 21.77 -1.32
CA SER A 413 -37.74 22.91 -0.54
C SER A 413 -36.61 23.72 0.09
N THR A 414 -35.64 23.02 0.65
CA THR A 414 -34.57 23.55 1.48
C THR A 414 -33.23 22.88 1.17
N ARG A 415 -32.14 23.57 1.51
CA ARG A 415 -30.78 23.07 1.37
C ARG A 415 -30.53 21.83 2.22
N ASP A 416 -31.08 21.77 3.43
CA ASP A 416 -30.85 20.65 4.35
C ASP A 416 -31.48 19.35 3.85
N VAL A 417 -32.68 19.42 3.26
CA VAL A 417 -33.31 18.26 2.61
C VAL A 417 -32.46 17.78 1.43
N MET A 418 -31.99 18.69 0.59
CA MET A 418 -31.09 18.35 -0.52
C MET A 418 -29.82 17.65 -0.03
N LYS A 419 -29.18 18.19 1.03
CA LYS A 419 -27.97 17.61 1.61
C LYS A 419 -28.22 16.20 2.14
N GLN A 420 -29.30 16.00 2.90
CA GLN A 420 -29.65 14.69 3.44
C GLN A 420 -29.91 13.66 2.33
N LYS A 421 -30.63 14.04 1.27
CA LYS A 421 -30.96 13.16 0.14
C LYS A 421 -29.73 12.83 -0.72
N LEU A 422 -28.84 13.80 -0.94
CA LEU A 422 -27.56 13.59 -1.61
C LEU A 422 -26.66 12.65 -0.81
N LEU A 423 -26.46 12.92 0.49
CA LEU A 423 -25.65 12.06 1.36
C LEU A 423 -26.18 10.63 1.41
N TYR A 424 -27.50 10.45 1.47
CA TYR A 424 -28.10 9.12 1.38
C TYR A 424 -27.71 8.41 0.08
N CYS A 425 -27.84 9.08 -1.07
CA CYS A 425 -27.56 8.45 -2.37
C CYS A 425 -26.08 8.13 -2.58
N ILE A 426 -25.17 9.02 -2.18
CA ILE A 426 -23.74 8.79 -2.39
C ILE A 426 -23.17 7.72 -1.45
N ASN A 427 -23.80 7.46 -0.30
CA ASN A 427 -23.41 6.40 0.63
C ASN A 427 -24.05 5.05 0.29
N GLU A 428 -25.37 5.00 0.07
CA GLU A 428 -26.12 3.76 -0.16
C GLU A 428 -26.08 3.29 -1.63
N GLY A 429 -25.88 4.22 -2.57
CA GLY A 429 -25.84 3.92 -4.01
C GLY A 429 -24.58 3.21 -4.50
N GLN A 430 -23.62 2.95 -3.61
CA GLN A 430 -22.32 2.35 -3.97
C GLN A 430 -22.35 0.81 -4.09
N CYS A 431 -23.34 0.17 -3.45
CA CYS A 431 -23.39 -1.29 -3.27
C CYS A 431 -24.55 -1.97 -4.01
N SER A 432 -25.30 -1.25 -4.85
CA SER A 432 -26.50 -1.76 -5.50
C SER A 432 -26.46 -1.57 -7.01
N PHE A 433 -26.05 -2.62 -7.73
CA PHE A 433 -26.33 -2.80 -9.15
C PHE A 433 -27.65 -3.56 -9.34
N HIS A 434 -28.74 -3.08 -8.72
CA HIS A 434 -30.06 -3.54 -9.13
C HIS A 434 -30.44 -2.81 -10.42
N LEU A 435 -30.10 -3.43 -11.55
CA LEU A 435 -30.66 -3.14 -12.86
C LEU A 435 -32.18 -3.01 -12.72
N SER A 436 -32.71 -1.84 -13.08
CA SER A 436 -34.13 -1.63 -13.37
C SER A 436 -34.58 -2.46 -14.56
#